data_AF-A0A395NW28-F1
#
_entry.id   AF-A0A395NW28-F1
#
_cell.length_a   1.000
_cell.length_b   1.000
_cell.length_c   1.000
_cell.angle_alpha   90.00
_cell.angle_beta   90.00
_cell.angle_gamma   90.00
#
_symmetry.space_group_name_H-M   'P 1'
#
loop_
_entity.id
_entity.type
_entity.pdbx_description
1 polymer ?
#
loop_
_entity_poly.entity_id
_entity_poly.type
_entity_poly.pdbx_seq_one_letter_code
_entity_poly.pdbx_strand_id
1 'polypeptide(L)'
;MSQFRQQLLPKLWQFYNHAHSNPPKRLSLLAIFTAAATATTAAAMTRKSTSTISSTSHISSTSVTKIQGRTNIPEEAASNPHHVVKRGGHISGFKNPYPSWSNAPGFASVFGSVIWPTITGELKWPDTSPPTVPVVQPEWLPSRDASDKIRATWLGHACYYIEFPSGLRVLFDPVFEDRCSPFSFMGPKRFTPRPCDLKDIPVVDAVVISHSHYDHLSHGSVLEIQKHHPDVQFFVGLGLESWFRRSGLKNVTELDWWEDAELTVNVPVGGEKKAISAQISCLPCQHTSARTAFDKDTTLWCSWGVRSGDKSVWFGGDTGYRAVPQLPANIDDYGPEYDSLPRCPQFKHIGEHRGPFDLGLIPIGAYSPRATFSSMHANPFDSVEIFQDTKCKNAMGIHWGTWALTMEEVLEPPRQLKEALKRKGIPEEGVFDVCNIGQSREF
;
A
#
# COMPACT_ATOMS: atom_id res chain seq x y z
N MET A 1 29.63 -28.99 -15.76
CA MET A 1 28.81 -28.06 -16.57
C MET A 1 27.64 -28.73 -17.31
N SER A 2 27.67 -30.02 -17.71
CA SER A 2 26.56 -30.65 -18.45
C SER A 2 25.35 -31.05 -17.58
N GLN A 3 25.56 -31.53 -16.35
CA GLN A 3 24.46 -31.83 -15.40
C GLN A 3 23.71 -30.56 -14.93
N PHE A 4 24.41 -29.44 -14.79
CA PHE A 4 23.83 -28.14 -14.45
C PHE A 4 22.84 -27.64 -15.53
N ARG A 5 23.14 -27.91 -16.81
CA ARG A 5 22.24 -27.56 -17.92
C ARG A 5 21.06 -28.52 -18.08
N GLN A 6 21.20 -29.80 -17.75
CA GLN A 6 20.15 -30.79 -18.01
C GLN A 6 19.10 -30.87 -16.90
N GLN A 7 19.44 -30.54 -15.65
CA GLN A 7 18.52 -30.66 -14.52
C GLN A 7 18.04 -29.32 -13.96
N LEU A 8 18.89 -28.28 -13.98
CA LEU A 8 18.59 -26.99 -13.35
C LEU A 8 17.86 -26.03 -14.30
N LEU A 9 18.22 -25.98 -15.59
CA LEU A 9 17.58 -25.09 -16.57
C LEU A 9 16.08 -25.36 -16.77
N PRO A 10 15.61 -26.62 -16.88
CA PRO A 10 14.17 -26.90 -16.95
C PRO A 10 13.42 -26.52 -15.68
N LYS A 11 14.06 -26.65 -14.50
CA LYS A 11 13.49 -26.26 -13.20
C LYS A 11 13.48 -24.75 -12.98
N LEU A 12 14.52 -24.03 -13.44
CA LEU A 12 14.55 -22.57 -13.50
C LEU A 12 13.51 -22.03 -14.48
N TRP A 13 13.28 -22.72 -15.60
CA TRP A 13 12.23 -22.40 -16.56
C TRP A 13 10.82 -22.73 -16.02
N GLN A 14 10.66 -23.79 -15.24
CA GLN A 14 9.41 -24.08 -14.53
C GLN A 14 9.15 -23.09 -13.38
N PHE A 15 10.17 -22.70 -12.61
CA PHE A 15 10.09 -21.61 -11.63
C PHE A 15 9.68 -20.30 -12.31
N TYR A 16 10.29 -19.98 -13.45
CA TYR A 16 9.93 -18.85 -14.29
C TYR A 16 8.45 -18.92 -14.72
N ASN A 17 7.94 -20.06 -15.19
CA ASN A 17 6.54 -20.16 -15.62
C ASN A 17 5.53 -20.28 -14.49
N HIS A 18 5.85 -20.95 -13.38
CA HIS A 18 4.94 -21.07 -12.24
C HIS A 18 4.75 -19.74 -11.52
N ALA A 19 5.81 -18.92 -11.48
CA ALA A 19 5.71 -17.52 -11.05
C ALA A 19 4.98 -16.61 -12.08
N HIS A 20 4.65 -17.09 -13.29
CA HIS A 20 4.21 -16.22 -14.39
C HIS A 20 2.98 -16.66 -15.22
N SER A 21 2.40 -17.87 -15.11
CA SER A 21 1.00 -18.19 -15.50
C SER A 21 0.63 -19.69 -15.42
N ASN A 22 -0.65 -19.97 -15.10
CA ASN A 22 -1.33 -21.25 -15.37
C ASN A 22 -1.51 -21.45 -16.89
N PRO A 23 -1.19 -22.62 -17.48
CA PRO A 23 -1.42 -22.85 -18.90
C PRO A 23 -2.90 -23.19 -19.18
N PRO A 24 -3.52 -22.66 -20.26
CA PRO A 24 -4.74 -23.25 -20.79
C PRO A 24 -4.43 -24.59 -21.48
N LYS A 25 -5.42 -25.50 -21.45
CA LYS A 25 -5.38 -26.80 -22.11
C LYS A 25 -5.05 -26.65 -23.60
N ARG A 26 -4.22 -27.57 -24.12
CA ARG A 26 -3.83 -27.71 -25.54
C ARG A 26 -5.04 -27.67 -26.47
N LEU A 27 -4.99 -26.81 -27.49
CA LEU A 27 -5.71 -26.97 -28.75
C LEU A 27 -4.76 -26.58 -29.90
N SER A 28 -4.63 -27.51 -30.85
CA SER A 28 -3.76 -27.48 -32.02
C SER A 28 -4.16 -26.41 -33.05
N LEU A 29 -3.17 -25.68 -33.58
CA LEU A 29 -3.35 -24.81 -34.74
C LEU A 29 -3.52 -25.62 -36.03
N LEU A 30 -4.56 -25.31 -36.80
CA LEU A 30 -4.55 -25.44 -38.26
C LEU A 30 -5.41 -24.34 -38.90
N ALA A 31 -4.83 -23.68 -39.91
CA ALA A 31 -5.44 -22.98 -41.05
C ALA A 31 -6.20 -21.63 -40.86
N ILE A 32 -5.43 -20.57 -41.08
CA ILE A 32 -5.58 -19.41 -41.96
C ILE A 32 -6.79 -19.30 -42.97
N PHE A 33 -7.31 -18.05 -43.07
CA PHE A 33 -8.01 -17.27 -44.12
C PHE A 33 -9.56 -17.28 -44.36
N THR A 34 -10.06 -16.03 -44.47
CA THR A 34 -11.13 -15.43 -45.32
C THR A 34 -12.58 -15.20 -44.83
N ALA A 35 -12.96 -13.90 -44.92
CA ALA A 35 -14.21 -13.29 -45.41
C ALA A 35 -15.47 -13.13 -44.51
N ALA A 36 -15.73 -11.86 -44.18
CA ALA A 36 -16.96 -11.04 -44.30
C ALA A 36 -18.39 -11.58 -43.99
N ALA A 37 -19.15 -10.64 -43.39
CA ALA A 37 -20.60 -10.37 -43.50
C ALA A 37 -21.56 -10.84 -42.38
N THR A 38 -22.08 -9.82 -41.68
CA THR A 38 -23.46 -9.62 -41.16
C THR A 38 -24.23 -10.77 -40.52
N ALA A 39 -24.62 -10.58 -39.24
CA ALA A 39 -25.99 -10.84 -38.78
C ALA A 39 -26.29 -10.11 -37.46
N THR A 40 -27.22 -9.18 -37.54
CA THR A 40 -27.94 -8.53 -36.45
C THR A 40 -28.75 -9.56 -35.66
N THR A 41 -28.67 -9.57 -34.33
CA THR A 41 -29.81 -9.99 -33.49
C THR A 41 -29.81 -9.20 -32.18
N ALA A 42 -30.92 -8.52 -31.96
CA ALA A 42 -31.22 -7.76 -30.76
C ALA A 42 -31.60 -8.71 -29.61
N ALA A 43 -31.04 -8.48 -28.44
CA ALA A 43 -31.59 -8.98 -27.18
C ALA A 43 -32.00 -7.77 -26.34
N ALA A 44 -33.30 -7.57 -26.23
CA ALA A 44 -33.91 -6.58 -25.36
C ALA A 44 -33.69 -6.99 -23.89
N MET A 45 -33.01 -6.13 -23.14
CA MET A 45 -33.06 -6.15 -21.67
C MET A 45 -33.66 -4.83 -21.18
N THR A 46 -34.64 -5.01 -20.32
CA THR A 46 -35.56 -4.06 -19.73
C THR A 46 -34.84 -2.90 -19.04
N ARG A 47 -35.05 -1.68 -19.53
CA ARG A 47 -34.66 -0.43 -18.86
C ARG A 47 -35.40 -0.31 -17.53
N LYS A 48 -34.70 -0.50 -16.41
CA LYS A 48 -35.06 0.18 -15.17
C LYS A 48 -34.48 1.59 -15.21
N SER A 49 -35.34 2.56 -14.92
CA SER A 49 -35.09 3.99 -14.86
C SER A 49 -33.77 4.30 -14.13
N THR A 50 -32.76 4.72 -14.90
CA THR A 50 -31.65 5.50 -14.38
C THR A 50 -32.17 6.93 -14.23
N SER A 51 -32.31 7.39 -12.99
CA SER A 51 -32.47 8.80 -12.71
C SER A 51 -31.20 9.50 -13.18
N THR A 52 -31.33 10.32 -14.21
CA THR A 52 -30.29 11.22 -14.69
C THR A 52 -29.96 12.19 -13.55
N ILE A 53 -28.88 11.93 -12.81
CA ILE A 53 -28.31 12.94 -11.91
C ILE A 53 -27.76 14.03 -12.83
N SER A 54 -28.43 15.18 -12.82
CA SER A 54 -27.98 16.39 -13.48
C SER A 54 -26.60 16.75 -12.94
N SER A 55 -25.59 16.73 -13.81
CA SER A 55 -24.23 17.14 -13.49
C SER A 55 -24.16 18.66 -13.40
N THR A 56 -24.59 19.22 -12.26
CA THR A 56 -24.14 20.55 -11.86
C THR A 56 -22.68 20.43 -11.47
N SER A 57 -21.81 21.06 -12.26
CA SER A 57 -20.37 21.15 -12.02
C SER A 57 -20.08 21.95 -10.75
N HIS A 58 -20.16 21.28 -9.61
CA HIS A 58 -19.74 21.77 -8.31
C HIS A 58 -18.22 21.60 -8.18
N ILE A 59 -17.45 22.44 -8.86
CA ILE A 59 -15.99 22.32 -8.89
C ILE A 59 -15.45 22.73 -7.52
N SER A 60 -15.06 21.75 -6.72
CA SER A 60 -14.24 21.96 -5.53
C SER A 60 -12.83 22.35 -5.93
N SER A 61 -12.15 23.21 -5.18
CA SER A 61 -10.76 23.57 -5.47
C SER A 61 -9.85 23.30 -4.28
N THR A 62 -8.67 22.75 -4.51
CA THR A 62 -7.66 22.50 -3.48
C THR A 62 -6.53 23.52 -3.52
N SER A 63 -5.98 23.85 -2.36
CA SER A 63 -4.73 24.58 -2.23
C SER A 63 -3.88 23.98 -1.12
N VAL A 64 -2.55 24.00 -1.29
CA VAL A 64 -1.61 23.46 -0.31
C VAL A 64 -0.58 24.51 0.08
N THR A 65 -0.31 24.59 1.38
CA THR A 65 0.80 25.36 1.94
C THR A 65 1.70 24.42 2.72
N LYS A 66 2.96 24.27 2.31
CA LYS A 66 3.95 23.56 3.15
C LYS A 66 4.21 24.36 4.42
N ILE A 67 4.17 23.70 5.57
CA ILE A 67 4.52 24.32 6.85
C ILE A 67 6.03 24.50 6.88
N GLN A 68 6.49 25.71 7.19
CA GLN A 68 7.92 25.98 7.22
C GLN A 68 8.58 25.36 8.46
N GLY A 69 9.68 24.65 8.23
CA GLY A 69 10.41 23.94 9.27
C GLY A 69 9.73 22.65 9.70
N ARG A 70 10.33 21.96 10.68
CA ARG A 70 9.81 20.72 11.25
C ARG A 70 9.65 20.95 12.74
N THR A 71 8.42 20.87 13.22
CA THR A 71 8.10 21.09 14.64
C THR A 71 7.73 19.76 15.30
N ASN A 72 8.01 19.65 16.61
CA ASN A 72 7.74 18.46 17.39
C ASN A 72 8.34 17.19 16.73
N ILE A 73 9.65 17.14 16.55
CA ILE A 73 10.34 16.00 15.95
C ILE A 73 11.29 15.36 16.97
N PRO A 74 11.65 14.08 16.81
CA PRO A 74 12.76 13.48 17.55
C PRO A 74 14.07 14.24 17.28
N GLU A 75 14.93 14.37 18.30
CA GLU A 75 16.21 15.07 18.18
C GLU A 75 17.06 14.53 17.02
N GLU A 76 17.13 13.21 16.89
CA GLU A 76 17.86 12.52 15.82
C GLU A 76 17.37 12.86 14.40
N ALA A 77 16.08 13.18 14.23
CA ALA A 77 15.51 13.52 12.93
C ALA A 77 15.99 14.90 12.43
N ALA A 78 16.44 15.78 13.33
CA ALA A 78 16.94 17.11 12.97
C ALA A 78 18.11 17.05 11.97
N SER A 79 18.91 15.98 12.01
CA SER A 79 20.08 15.77 11.16
C SER A 79 19.80 15.14 9.79
N ASN A 80 18.56 14.74 9.51
CA ASN A 80 18.18 13.96 8.32
C ASN A 80 19.07 12.72 8.10
N PRO A 81 19.12 11.79 9.07
CA PRO A 81 20.04 10.66 9.02
C PRO A 81 19.73 9.69 7.86
N HIS A 82 18.54 9.78 7.28
CA HIS A 82 18.10 9.01 6.12
C HIS A 82 18.60 9.55 4.78
N HIS A 83 19.13 10.77 4.71
CA HIS A 83 19.64 11.33 3.46
C HIS A 83 21.01 10.74 3.08
N VAL A 84 21.16 10.39 1.80
CA VAL A 84 22.47 10.06 1.19
C VAL A 84 22.94 11.26 0.38
N VAL A 85 23.79 12.08 0.99
CA VAL A 85 24.26 13.34 0.42
C VAL A 85 25.60 13.14 -0.30
N LYS A 86 25.69 13.57 -1.57
CA LYS A 86 26.93 13.59 -2.35
C LYS A 86 27.75 14.86 -2.09
N ARG A 87 29.01 14.87 -2.55
CA ARG A 87 29.87 16.06 -2.54
C ARG A 87 29.13 17.23 -3.21
N GLY A 88 28.98 18.34 -2.47
CA GLY A 88 28.21 19.51 -2.92
C GLY A 88 26.82 19.67 -2.28
N GLY A 89 26.44 18.78 -1.35
CA GLY A 89 25.20 18.95 -0.56
C GLY A 89 23.93 18.43 -1.23
N HIS A 90 24.04 17.82 -2.41
CA HIS A 90 22.90 17.28 -3.13
C HIS A 90 22.48 15.90 -2.60
N ILE A 91 21.19 15.73 -2.30
CA ILE A 91 20.58 14.45 -1.93
C ILE A 91 20.56 13.56 -3.17
N SER A 92 21.20 12.41 -3.08
CA SER A 92 21.32 11.44 -4.18
C SER A 92 20.47 10.18 -4.01
N GLY A 93 19.87 10.03 -2.83
CA GLY A 93 19.03 8.91 -2.45
C GLY A 93 18.85 8.87 -0.93
N PHE A 94 18.33 7.75 -0.46
CA PHE A 94 17.90 7.56 0.92
C PHE A 94 18.42 6.24 1.48
N LYS A 95 18.39 6.12 2.81
CA LYS A 95 18.78 4.90 3.54
C LYS A 95 17.97 4.78 4.83
N ASN A 96 17.83 3.54 5.30
CA ASN A 96 17.34 3.28 6.66
C ASN A 96 18.45 3.57 7.68
N PRO A 97 18.24 4.41 8.69
CA PRO A 97 19.31 4.83 9.58
C PRO A 97 19.47 3.98 10.85
N TYR A 98 18.55 3.05 11.13
CA TYR A 98 18.51 2.30 12.40
C TYR A 98 19.03 0.86 12.29
N PRO A 99 19.57 0.28 13.38
CA PRO A 99 20.04 -1.12 13.40
C PRO A 99 18.96 -2.18 13.13
N SER A 100 17.68 -1.83 13.31
CA SER A 100 16.53 -2.66 12.92
C SER A 100 16.47 -2.93 11.42
N TRP A 101 17.16 -2.13 10.62
CA TRP A 101 17.50 -2.43 9.24
C TRP A 101 18.84 -3.15 9.16
N SER A 102 18.78 -4.48 9.15
CA SER A 102 19.92 -5.34 8.84
C SER A 102 19.47 -6.50 7.95
N ASN A 103 20.42 -7.21 7.35
CA ASN A 103 20.14 -8.34 6.45
C ASN A 103 19.23 -8.00 5.24
N ALA A 104 19.25 -6.73 4.79
CA ALA A 104 18.44 -6.31 3.65
C ALA A 104 18.70 -7.21 2.43
N PRO A 105 17.65 -7.62 1.70
CA PRO A 105 17.75 -8.62 0.66
C PRO A 105 18.70 -8.17 -0.45
N GLY A 106 19.83 -8.86 -0.54
CA GLY A 106 20.76 -8.82 -1.67
C GLY A 106 20.57 -10.02 -2.57
N PHE A 107 21.22 -10.01 -3.74
CA PHE A 107 21.10 -11.11 -4.71
C PHE A 107 21.46 -12.48 -4.10
N ALA A 108 22.54 -12.56 -3.34
CA ALA A 108 22.99 -13.81 -2.72
C ALA A 108 22.03 -14.33 -1.64
N SER A 109 21.48 -13.44 -0.80
CA SER A 109 20.52 -13.84 0.23
C SER A 109 19.22 -14.32 -0.41
N VAL A 110 18.63 -13.54 -1.34
CA VAL A 110 17.40 -13.92 -2.05
C VAL A 110 17.56 -15.24 -2.80
N PHE A 111 18.72 -15.46 -3.43
CA PHE A 111 18.98 -16.74 -4.09
C PHE A 111 18.97 -17.90 -3.10
N GLY A 112 19.64 -17.77 -1.95
CA GLY A 112 19.76 -18.84 -0.96
C GLY A 112 18.50 -19.10 -0.13
N SER A 113 17.75 -18.06 0.22
CA SER A 113 16.58 -18.15 1.12
C SER A 113 15.24 -18.26 0.40
N VAL A 114 15.17 -17.87 -0.88
CA VAL A 114 13.93 -17.88 -1.65
C VAL A 114 14.06 -18.73 -2.90
N ILE A 115 14.97 -18.39 -3.83
CA ILE A 115 15.03 -19.04 -5.15
C ILE A 115 15.40 -20.52 -5.02
N TRP A 116 16.47 -20.84 -4.29
CA TRP A 116 16.95 -22.20 -4.12
C TRP A 116 15.92 -23.10 -3.39
N PRO A 117 15.37 -22.71 -2.22
CA PRO A 117 14.29 -23.45 -1.56
C PRO A 117 13.05 -23.63 -2.44
N THR A 118 12.73 -22.66 -3.31
CA THR A 118 11.60 -22.82 -4.25
C THR A 118 11.91 -23.87 -5.32
N ILE A 119 13.15 -23.91 -5.83
CA ILE A 119 13.58 -24.92 -6.82
C ILE A 119 13.65 -26.33 -6.20
N THR A 120 14.05 -26.44 -4.93
CA THR A 120 14.08 -27.73 -4.21
C THR A 120 12.69 -28.18 -3.76
N GLY A 121 11.70 -27.27 -3.73
CA GLY A 121 10.32 -27.52 -3.31
C GLY A 121 10.11 -27.40 -1.79
N GLU A 122 11.13 -26.94 -1.06
CA GLU A 122 11.08 -26.66 0.38
C GLU A 122 10.27 -25.38 0.68
N LEU A 123 10.32 -24.40 -0.22
CA LEU A 123 9.50 -23.20 -0.19
C LEU A 123 8.50 -23.24 -1.34
N LYS A 124 7.24 -22.89 -1.08
CA LYS A 124 6.18 -22.91 -2.08
C LYS A 124 5.55 -21.54 -2.18
N TRP A 125 5.19 -21.16 -3.39
CA TRP A 125 4.27 -20.05 -3.59
C TRP A 125 2.89 -20.42 -3.04
N PRO A 126 2.17 -19.46 -2.46
CA PRO A 126 0.89 -19.75 -1.83
C PRO A 126 -0.15 -20.11 -2.88
N ASP A 127 -1.10 -20.96 -2.47
CA ASP A 127 -2.28 -21.22 -3.28
C ASP A 127 -3.16 -19.96 -3.32
N THR A 128 -3.47 -19.52 -4.53
CA THR A 128 -4.30 -18.33 -4.81
C THR A 128 -5.68 -18.72 -5.32
N SER A 129 -6.01 -20.02 -5.32
CA SER A 129 -7.33 -20.51 -5.68
C SER A 129 -8.36 -20.25 -4.58
N PRO A 130 -9.65 -20.04 -4.93
CA PRO A 130 -10.70 -19.83 -3.94
C PRO A 130 -10.87 -21.03 -2.98
N PRO A 131 -11.29 -20.79 -1.72
CA PRO A 131 -11.77 -19.51 -1.18
C PRO A 131 -10.63 -18.55 -0.80
N THR A 132 -10.71 -17.31 -1.29
CA THR A 132 -9.83 -16.19 -0.92
C THR A 132 -10.64 -15.13 -0.19
N VAL A 133 -10.05 -13.94 0.04
CA VAL A 133 -10.74 -12.82 0.71
C VAL A 133 -12.02 -12.45 -0.06
N PRO A 134 -13.19 -12.40 0.60
CA PRO A 134 -14.42 -11.99 -0.05
C PRO A 134 -14.33 -10.57 -0.60
N VAL A 135 -14.92 -10.35 -1.77
CA VAL A 135 -15.03 -9.04 -2.41
C VAL A 135 -16.49 -8.63 -2.47
N VAL A 136 -16.79 -7.46 -1.95
CA VAL A 136 -18.12 -6.83 -1.93
C VAL A 136 -18.07 -5.50 -2.67
N GLN A 137 -19.24 -5.03 -3.12
CA GLN A 137 -19.36 -3.69 -3.69
C GLN A 137 -19.24 -2.63 -2.59
N PRO A 138 -18.43 -1.58 -2.77
CA PRO A 138 -18.34 -0.48 -1.81
C PRO A 138 -19.64 0.29 -1.64
N GLU A 139 -19.88 0.75 -0.41
CA GLU A 139 -20.96 1.68 -0.08
C GLU A 139 -20.37 3.03 0.34
N TRP A 140 -20.66 4.05 -0.45
CA TRP A 140 -20.21 5.42 -0.22
C TRP A 140 -21.20 6.21 0.63
N LEU A 141 -20.70 7.14 1.44
CA LEU A 141 -21.59 8.09 2.12
C LEU A 141 -22.34 8.95 1.09
N PRO A 142 -23.64 9.25 1.30
CA PRO A 142 -24.44 10.04 0.37
C PRO A 142 -24.01 11.52 0.31
N SER A 143 -23.31 12.01 1.34
CA SER A 143 -22.76 13.36 1.41
C SER A 143 -21.53 13.42 2.32
N ARG A 144 -20.79 14.53 2.25
CA ARG A 144 -19.56 14.74 3.03
C ARG A 144 -19.80 14.71 4.55
N ASP A 145 -20.99 15.11 4.97
CA ASP A 145 -21.47 15.31 6.34
C ASP A 145 -22.42 14.21 6.84
N ALA A 146 -22.57 13.11 6.09
CA ALA A 146 -23.50 12.03 6.45
C ALA A 146 -23.07 11.17 7.65
N SER A 147 -21.83 11.32 8.13
CA SER A 147 -21.30 10.60 9.30
C SER A 147 -20.41 11.51 10.14
N ASP A 148 -20.48 11.34 11.46
CA ASP A 148 -19.62 11.99 12.46
C ASP A 148 -18.40 11.12 12.84
N LYS A 149 -18.22 9.97 12.18
CA LYS A 149 -17.13 9.01 12.39
C LYS A 149 -16.14 8.98 11.25
N ILE A 150 -14.94 8.48 11.51
CA ILE A 150 -14.02 8.10 10.43
C ILE A 150 -14.60 6.85 9.78
N ARG A 151 -14.82 6.88 8.47
CA ARG A 151 -15.21 5.69 7.71
C ARG A 151 -14.07 5.24 6.81
N ALA A 152 -13.66 3.99 6.96
CA ALA A 152 -12.57 3.39 6.21
C ALA A 152 -13.10 2.27 5.32
N THR A 153 -12.90 2.39 4.01
CA THR A 153 -13.27 1.40 3.00
C THR A 153 -12.03 0.77 2.40
N TRP A 154 -11.85 -0.53 2.59
CA TRP A 154 -10.69 -1.23 2.03
C TRP A 154 -10.90 -1.54 0.56
N LEU A 155 -10.03 -1.08 -0.33
CA LEU A 155 -10.14 -1.31 -1.78
C LEU A 155 -9.17 -2.38 -2.28
N GLY A 156 -8.54 -3.09 -1.34
CA GLY A 156 -7.57 -4.16 -1.57
C GLY A 156 -6.14 -3.69 -1.40
N HIS A 157 -5.28 -4.61 -0.97
CA HIS A 157 -3.85 -4.40 -0.70
C HIS A 157 -3.62 -3.24 0.27
N ALA A 158 -2.79 -2.26 -0.08
CA ALA A 158 -2.55 -1.03 0.68
C ALA A 158 -3.62 0.06 0.46
N CYS A 159 -4.58 -0.16 -0.44
CA CYS A 159 -5.52 0.88 -0.85
C CYS A 159 -6.70 1.01 0.11
N TYR A 160 -6.79 2.14 0.80
CA TYR A 160 -7.94 2.53 1.61
C TYR A 160 -8.51 3.86 1.15
N TYR A 161 -9.83 3.95 1.09
CA TYR A 161 -10.56 5.20 0.97
C TYR A 161 -11.08 5.61 2.34
N ILE A 162 -10.64 6.77 2.81
CA ILE A 162 -10.98 7.30 4.14
C ILE A 162 -11.86 8.53 4.00
N GLU A 163 -12.99 8.47 4.70
CA GLU A 163 -13.95 9.54 4.82
C GLU A 163 -13.89 10.14 6.22
N PHE A 164 -13.45 11.39 6.32
CA PHE A 164 -13.40 12.13 7.58
C PHE A 164 -14.74 12.84 7.86
N PRO A 165 -15.11 12.99 9.14
CA PRO A 165 -16.27 13.80 9.57
C PRO A 165 -16.22 15.26 9.14
N SER A 166 -15.01 15.81 8.99
CA SER A 166 -14.81 17.17 8.45
C SER A 166 -15.32 17.33 7.01
N GLY A 167 -15.54 16.22 6.32
CA GLY A 167 -15.89 16.15 4.91
C GLY A 167 -14.73 15.82 3.99
N LEU A 168 -13.49 15.71 4.49
CA LEU A 168 -12.32 15.34 3.70
C LEU A 168 -12.42 13.89 3.20
N ARG A 169 -11.98 13.63 1.96
CA ARG A 169 -11.88 12.30 1.34
C ARG A 169 -10.46 12.04 0.85
N VAL A 170 -9.81 11.03 1.45
CA VAL A 170 -8.40 10.70 1.17
C VAL A 170 -8.28 9.27 0.69
N LEU A 171 -7.49 9.07 -0.36
CA LEU A 171 -7.18 7.76 -0.93
C LEU A 171 -5.69 7.46 -0.73
N PHE A 172 -5.38 6.29 -0.18
CA PHE A 172 -4.01 5.86 0.11
C PHE A 172 -3.58 4.80 -0.91
N ASP A 173 -2.36 4.91 -1.47
CA ASP A 173 -1.73 3.94 -2.39
C ASP A 173 -2.69 3.27 -3.40
N PRO A 174 -3.38 4.05 -4.26
CA PRO A 174 -4.40 3.49 -5.15
C PRO A 174 -3.80 2.73 -6.32
N VAL A 175 -3.85 1.41 -6.25
CA VAL A 175 -3.46 0.49 -7.33
C VAL A 175 -4.65 -0.37 -7.75
N PHE A 176 -5.18 -0.08 -8.93
CA PHE A 176 -6.36 -0.72 -9.55
C PHE A 176 -5.99 -1.58 -10.76
N GLU A 177 -4.72 -1.91 -10.92
CA GLU A 177 -4.20 -2.73 -11.99
C GLU A 177 -4.37 -4.21 -11.67
N ASP A 178 -4.44 -5.05 -12.70
CA ASP A 178 -4.43 -6.49 -12.52
C ASP A 178 -3.05 -7.01 -12.09
N ARG A 179 -1.97 -6.26 -12.38
CA ARG A 179 -0.60 -6.65 -12.08
C ARG A 179 0.22 -5.52 -11.47
N CYS A 180 1.01 -5.87 -10.46
CA CYS A 180 2.00 -4.99 -9.85
C CYS A 180 3.33 -5.11 -10.59
N SER A 181 3.41 -4.50 -11.78
CA SER A 181 4.54 -4.68 -12.69
C SER A 181 4.68 -3.54 -13.69
N PRO A 182 5.90 -3.26 -14.19
CA PRO A 182 6.08 -2.40 -15.37
C PRO A 182 5.43 -2.97 -16.64
N PHE A 183 5.12 -4.27 -16.66
CA PHE A 183 4.62 -4.98 -17.83
C PHE A 183 3.23 -5.56 -17.57
N SER A 184 2.31 -5.42 -18.54
CA SER A 184 0.96 -5.97 -18.43
C SER A 184 0.89 -7.51 -18.51
N PHE A 185 1.93 -8.15 -19.05
CA PHE A 185 1.98 -9.60 -19.27
C PHE A 185 2.85 -10.37 -18.26
N MET A 186 3.60 -9.66 -17.40
CA MET A 186 4.62 -10.24 -16.52
C MET A 186 4.52 -9.64 -15.11
N GLY A 187 4.94 -10.36 -14.06
CA GLY A 187 4.87 -9.92 -12.67
C GLY A 187 3.58 -10.35 -11.93
N PRO A 188 3.48 -10.11 -10.61
CA PRO A 188 2.40 -10.62 -9.76
C PRO A 188 1.02 -10.24 -10.28
N LYS A 189 0.12 -11.22 -10.43
CA LYS A 189 -1.28 -10.99 -10.82
C LYS A 189 -2.17 -11.00 -9.60
N ARG A 190 -3.15 -10.10 -9.57
CA ARG A 190 -4.18 -10.05 -8.54
C ARG A 190 -4.95 -11.37 -8.54
N PHE A 191 -5.20 -11.93 -7.36
CA PHE A 191 -6.02 -13.15 -7.20
C PHE A 191 -7.44 -12.87 -6.70
N THR A 192 -7.72 -11.65 -6.25
CA THR A 192 -9.07 -11.13 -6.01
C THR A 192 -9.50 -10.19 -7.14
N PRO A 193 -10.81 -10.03 -7.43
CA PRO A 193 -11.25 -8.95 -8.30
C PRO A 193 -11.12 -7.58 -7.61
N ARG A 194 -11.18 -6.51 -8.41
CA ARG A 194 -11.31 -5.14 -7.91
C ARG A 194 -12.73 -4.92 -7.39
N PRO A 195 -12.94 -4.26 -6.24
CA PRO A 195 -14.29 -4.08 -5.70
C PRO A 195 -15.13 -3.07 -6.50
N CYS A 196 -14.49 -2.09 -7.15
CA CYS A 196 -15.11 -1.08 -8.01
C CYS A 196 -14.12 -0.59 -9.09
N ASP A 197 -14.56 0.27 -10.01
CA ASP A 197 -13.67 1.07 -10.85
C ASP A 197 -13.32 2.40 -10.15
N LEU A 198 -12.22 3.05 -10.54
CA LEU A 198 -11.82 4.35 -9.98
C LEU A 198 -12.84 5.46 -10.23
N LYS A 199 -13.49 5.45 -11.40
CA LYS A 199 -14.58 6.38 -11.74
C LYS A 199 -15.80 6.28 -10.82
N ASP A 200 -15.95 5.18 -10.08
CA ASP A 200 -17.10 4.93 -9.21
C ASP A 200 -16.88 5.52 -7.80
N ILE A 201 -15.65 5.95 -7.48
CA ILE A 201 -15.34 6.67 -6.24
C ILE A 201 -15.87 8.09 -6.38
N PRO A 202 -16.83 8.54 -5.55
CA PRO A 202 -17.56 9.78 -5.82
C PRO A 202 -16.68 11.04 -5.76
N VAL A 203 -15.76 11.06 -4.80
CA VAL A 203 -14.94 12.23 -4.46
C VAL A 203 -13.58 11.77 -3.95
N VAL A 204 -12.51 12.35 -4.49
CA VAL A 204 -11.15 12.22 -3.96
C VAL A 204 -10.54 13.61 -3.87
N ASP A 205 -10.29 14.09 -2.65
CA ASP A 205 -9.67 15.41 -2.45
C ASP A 205 -8.15 15.31 -2.39
N ALA A 206 -7.65 14.22 -1.79
CA ALA A 206 -6.23 13.96 -1.65
C ALA A 206 -5.90 12.50 -1.96
N VAL A 207 -4.74 12.29 -2.57
CA VAL A 207 -4.11 10.98 -2.72
C VAL A 207 -2.76 11.03 -2.02
N VAL A 208 -2.50 10.02 -1.20
CA VAL A 208 -1.24 9.86 -0.48
C VAL A 208 -0.52 8.63 -1.03
N ILE A 209 0.76 8.79 -1.36
CA ILE A 209 1.62 7.72 -1.88
C ILE A 209 2.75 7.46 -0.89
N SER A 210 2.84 6.24 -0.36
CA SER A 210 3.90 5.84 0.57
C SER A 210 5.26 5.79 -0.11
N HIS A 211 5.37 5.11 -1.24
CA HIS A 211 6.63 4.89 -1.95
C HIS A 211 6.41 4.46 -3.40
N SER A 212 7.50 4.22 -4.13
CA SER A 212 7.48 4.12 -5.58
C SER A 212 7.25 2.71 -6.13
N HIS A 213 7.09 1.65 -5.33
CA HIS A 213 6.86 0.30 -5.86
C HIS A 213 5.54 0.17 -6.64
N TYR A 214 5.48 -0.80 -7.55
CA TYR A 214 4.36 -0.96 -8.49
C TYR A 214 3.03 -1.35 -7.85
N ASP A 215 3.05 -1.93 -6.66
CA ASP A 215 1.88 -2.27 -5.86
C ASP A 215 1.38 -1.14 -4.96
N HIS A 216 2.09 0.01 -4.93
CA HIS A 216 1.70 1.22 -4.17
C HIS A 216 1.54 2.46 -5.05
N LEU A 217 2.27 2.52 -6.15
CA LEU A 217 2.22 3.61 -7.12
C LEU A 217 1.99 3.06 -8.53
N SER A 218 0.75 3.19 -9.00
CA SER A 218 0.43 2.93 -10.39
C SER A 218 0.26 4.21 -11.21
N HIS A 219 0.93 4.22 -12.36
CA HIS A 219 0.77 5.24 -13.39
C HIS A 219 -0.66 5.31 -13.96
N GLY A 220 -1.31 4.17 -14.19
CA GLY A 220 -2.67 4.14 -14.72
C GLY A 220 -3.67 4.74 -13.74
N SER A 221 -3.62 4.26 -12.49
CA SER A 221 -4.50 4.71 -11.41
C SER A 221 -4.37 6.21 -11.13
N VAL A 222 -3.17 6.77 -10.99
CA VAL A 222 -3.01 8.22 -10.71
C VAL A 222 -3.52 9.11 -11.85
N LEU A 223 -3.38 8.67 -13.11
CA LEU A 223 -3.91 9.41 -14.26
C LEU A 223 -5.44 9.34 -14.33
N GLU A 224 -6.02 8.18 -14.07
CA GLU A 224 -7.47 8.00 -14.03
C GLU A 224 -8.10 8.80 -12.88
N ILE A 225 -7.47 8.82 -11.70
CA ILE A 225 -7.92 9.65 -10.57
C ILE A 225 -7.91 11.14 -10.95
N GLN A 226 -6.82 11.68 -11.50
CA GLN A 226 -6.77 13.09 -11.91
C GLN A 226 -7.83 13.39 -13.00
N LYS A 227 -8.10 12.44 -13.90
CA LYS A 227 -9.12 12.62 -14.93
C LYS A 227 -10.53 12.78 -14.33
N HIS A 228 -10.85 12.01 -13.29
CA HIS A 228 -12.17 12.03 -12.64
C HIS A 228 -12.27 13.08 -11.52
N HIS A 229 -11.15 13.46 -10.91
CA HIS A 229 -11.03 14.46 -9.85
C HIS A 229 -9.92 15.47 -10.22
N PRO A 230 -10.18 16.44 -11.12
CA PRO A 230 -9.15 17.34 -11.66
C PRO A 230 -8.42 18.18 -10.61
N ASP A 231 -9.09 18.46 -9.49
CA ASP A 231 -8.55 19.24 -8.37
C ASP A 231 -7.96 18.35 -7.27
N VAL A 232 -7.83 17.03 -7.46
CA VAL A 232 -7.19 16.15 -6.47
C VAL A 232 -5.75 16.60 -6.19
N GLN A 233 -5.34 16.56 -4.93
CA GLN A 233 -3.97 16.84 -4.54
C GLN A 233 -3.20 15.55 -4.25
N PHE A 234 -2.05 15.36 -4.89
CA PHE A 234 -1.14 14.24 -4.61
C PHE A 234 -0.09 14.65 -3.57
N PHE A 235 0.11 13.82 -2.54
CA PHE A 235 1.18 13.94 -1.55
C PHE A 235 2.14 12.75 -1.71
N VAL A 236 3.43 13.05 -1.86
CA VAL A 236 4.46 12.06 -2.20
C VAL A 236 5.75 12.32 -1.40
N GLY A 237 6.56 11.27 -1.23
CA GLY A 237 7.89 11.40 -0.62
C GLY A 237 8.91 12.09 -1.52
N LEU A 238 9.96 12.67 -0.91
CA LEU A 238 11.07 13.35 -1.58
C LEU A 238 11.66 12.56 -2.77
N GLY A 239 11.82 13.20 -3.92
CA GLY A 239 12.29 12.63 -5.19
C GLY A 239 11.18 12.21 -6.18
N LEU A 240 9.93 12.02 -5.74
CA LEU A 240 8.83 11.56 -6.59
C LEU A 240 8.12 12.65 -7.39
N GLU A 241 8.18 13.93 -6.98
CA GLU A 241 7.46 15.00 -7.68
C GLU A 241 7.83 15.02 -9.16
N SER A 242 9.13 14.90 -9.47
CA SER A 242 9.60 14.94 -10.85
C SER A 242 8.95 13.86 -11.72
N TRP A 243 8.70 12.67 -11.17
CA TRP A 243 8.02 11.57 -11.86
C TRP A 243 6.56 11.94 -12.12
N PHE A 244 5.85 12.43 -11.11
CA PHE A 244 4.44 12.84 -11.23
C PHE A 244 4.27 13.96 -12.28
N ARG A 245 5.12 14.99 -12.23
CA ARG A 245 5.11 16.11 -13.19
C ARG A 245 5.33 15.63 -14.62
N ARG A 246 6.31 14.74 -14.84
CA ARG A 246 6.58 14.16 -16.18
C ARG A 246 5.44 13.29 -16.67
N SER A 247 4.70 12.64 -15.77
CA SER A 247 3.48 11.89 -16.09
C SER A 247 2.26 12.79 -16.36
N GLY A 248 2.36 14.11 -16.20
CA GLY A 248 1.28 15.06 -16.48
C GLY A 248 0.37 15.35 -15.29
N LEU A 249 0.79 15.01 -14.06
CA LEU A 249 0.04 15.36 -12.86
C LEU A 249 0.33 16.82 -12.44
N LYS A 250 -0.74 17.56 -12.12
CA LYS A 250 -0.71 19.03 -11.92
C LYS A 250 -0.63 19.47 -10.46
N ASN A 251 -1.21 18.70 -9.56
CA ASN A 251 -1.31 19.08 -8.15
C ASN A 251 -0.50 18.06 -7.33
N VAL A 252 0.77 18.37 -7.09
CA VAL A 252 1.70 17.46 -6.41
C VAL A 252 2.44 18.23 -5.35
N THR A 253 2.51 17.68 -4.16
CA THR A 253 3.28 18.21 -3.04
C THR A 253 4.19 17.10 -2.54
N GLU A 254 5.48 17.30 -2.73
CA GLU A 254 6.52 16.41 -2.25
C GLU A 254 6.95 16.83 -0.85
N LEU A 255 7.16 15.89 0.07
CA LEU A 255 7.56 16.16 1.46
C LEU A 255 8.67 15.20 1.90
N ASP A 256 9.55 15.70 2.76
CA ASP A 256 10.52 14.88 3.48
C ASP A 256 9.98 14.41 4.84
N TRP A 257 10.63 13.44 5.47
CA TRP A 257 10.23 12.96 6.79
C TRP A 257 10.17 14.10 7.82
N TRP A 258 9.07 14.10 8.55
CA TRP A 258 8.66 15.09 9.54
C TRP A 258 8.35 16.48 8.99
N GLU A 259 8.20 16.63 7.67
CA GLU A 259 7.58 17.81 7.08
C GLU A 259 6.05 17.68 7.05
N ASP A 260 5.39 18.81 7.21
CA ASP A 260 3.95 18.92 7.26
C ASP A 260 3.45 19.87 6.14
N ALA A 261 2.25 19.62 5.62
CA ALA A 261 1.57 20.51 4.69
C ALA A 261 0.10 20.69 5.10
N GLU A 262 -0.39 21.92 4.97
CA GLU A 262 -1.80 22.26 5.17
C GLU A 262 -2.53 22.21 3.82
N LEU A 263 -3.46 21.26 3.70
CA LEU A 263 -4.41 21.17 2.60
C LEU A 263 -5.68 21.94 2.97
N THR A 264 -6.14 22.81 2.05
CA THR A 264 -7.47 23.42 2.11
C THR A 264 -8.27 22.99 0.89
N VAL A 265 -9.44 22.41 1.12
CA VAL A 265 -10.41 22.02 0.09
C VAL A 265 -11.62 22.95 0.19
N ASN A 266 -11.91 23.70 -0.86
CA ASN A 266 -13.08 24.55 -0.93
C ASN A 266 -14.20 23.81 -1.65
N VAL A 267 -15.29 23.50 -0.95
CA VAL A 267 -16.45 22.80 -1.50
C VAL A 267 -17.65 23.75 -1.61
N PRO A 268 -18.34 23.82 -2.76
CA PRO A 268 -19.54 24.64 -2.89
C PRO A 268 -20.73 23.93 -2.20
N VAL A 269 -21.32 24.57 -1.20
CA VAL A 269 -22.50 24.08 -0.47
C VAL A 269 -23.53 25.20 -0.44
N GLY A 270 -24.70 24.98 -1.05
CA GLY A 270 -25.81 25.95 -1.02
C GLY A 270 -25.51 27.33 -1.63
N GLY A 271 -24.48 27.44 -2.48
CA GLY A 271 -24.02 28.73 -3.05
C GLY A 271 -22.89 29.40 -2.26
N GLU A 272 -22.54 28.89 -1.08
CA GLU A 272 -21.41 29.34 -0.27
C GLU A 272 -20.23 28.36 -0.39
N LYS A 273 -19.00 28.84 -0.15
CA LYS A 273 -17.81 27.99 -0.10
C LYS A 273 -17.54 27.57 1.33
N LYS A 274 -17.65 26.28 1.62
CA LYS A 274 -17.16 25.70 2.88
C LYS A 274 -15.72 25.26 2.69
N ALA A 275 -14.83 25.72 3.55
CA ALA A 275 -13.43 25.29 3.58
C ALA A 275 -13.27 24.08 4.51
N ILE A 276 -12.61 23.04 4.02
CA ILE A 276 -12.17 21.87 4.78
C ILE A 276 -10.65 21.98 4.89
N SER A 277 -10.12 21.96 6.11
CA SER A 277 -8.67 22.01 6.35
C SER A 277 -8.16 20.65 6.84
N ALA A 278 -6.95 20.28 6.41
CA ALA A 278 -6.29 19.07 6.84
C ALA A 278 -4.77 19.25 6.88
N GLN A 279 -4.15 18.77 7.94
CA GLN A 279 -2.71 18.65 8.04
C GLN A 279 -2.29 17.28 7.50
N ILE A 280 -1.36 17.28 6.56
CA ILE A 280 -0.73 16.08 5.97
C ILE A 280 0.73 16.03 6.42
N SER A 281 1.08 15.01 7.19
CA SER A 281 2.42 14.80 7.75
C SER A 281 3.12 13.67 7.01
N CYS A 282 4.26 13.95 6.39
CA CYS A 282 5.14 12.92 5.85
C CYS A 282 5.95 12.32 7.01
N LEU A 283 5.78 11.03 7.29
CA LEU A 283 6.34 10.37 8.47
C LEU A 283 7.27 9.23 8.06
N PRO A 284 8.22 8.85 8.93
CA PRO A 284 9.14 7.78 8.61
C PRO A 284 8.48 6.40 8.55
N CYS A 285 9.07 5.50 7.75
CA CYS A 285 8.91 4.05 7.88
C CYS A 285 10.22 3.34 7.48
N GLN A 286 10.30 2.03 7.72
CA GLN A 286 11.48 1.22 7.43
C GLN A 286 11.24 0.38 6.16
N HIS A 287 11.61 0.91 5.00
CA HIS A 287 11.42 0.23 3.70
C HIS A 287 12.48 0.64 2.66
N THR A 288 12.20 0.43 1.38
CA THR A 288 13.02 0.79 0.22
C THR A 288 12.11 1.34 -0.88
N SER A 289 12.68 1.92 -1.92
CA SER A 289 11.91 2.35 -3.10
C SER A 289 12.65 1.99 -4.39
N ALA A 290 11.93 1.61 -5.43
CA ALA A 290 12.48 1.36 -6.77
C ALA A 290 11.36 1.23 -7.81
N ARG A 291 11.63 1.63 -9.05
CA ARG A 291 10.77 1.29 -10.22
C ARG A 291 11.53 0.61 -11.34
N THR A 292 12.85 0.71 -11.33
CA THR A 292 13.75 0.18 -12.35
C THR A 292 14.94 -0.50 -11.69
N ALA A 293 15.80 -1.13 -12.49
CA ALA A 293 17.03 -1.72 -11.97
C ALA A 293 18.07 -0.68 -11.49
N PHE A 294 17.86 0.62 -11.74
CA PHE A 294 18.88 1.66 -11.55
C PHE A 294 18.45 2.84 -10.67
N ASP A 295 17.26 2.80 -10.08
CA ASP A 295 16.70 3.88 -9.27
C ASP A 295 16.40 3.44 -7.83
N LYS A 296 17.03 2.36 -7.37
CA LYS A 296 16.88 1.90 -5.99
C LYS A 296 17.25 3.01 -5.02
N ASP A 297 16.33 3.29 -4.11
CA ASP A 297 16.41 4.26 -3.02
C ASP A 297 16.72 5.69 -3.48
N THR A 298 16.45 6.05 -4.74
CA THR A 298 16.58 7.43 -5.22
C THR A 298 15.39 8.31 -4.85
N THR A 299 14.27 7.68 -4.46
CA THR A 299 13.06 8.32 -3.94
C THR A 299 12.78 7.89 -2.50
N LEU A 300 12.12 8.74 -1.72
CA LEU A 300 11.81 8.47 -0.32
C LEU A 300 10.61 7.52 -0.20
N TRP A 301 10.65 6.64 0.80
CA TRP A 301 9.52 5.84 1.29
C TRP A 301 8.99 6.45 2.58
N CYS A 302 7.68 6.49 2.77
CA CYS A 302 7.05 7.23 3.86
C CYS A 302 5.85 6.46 4.45
N SER A 303 5.65 6.62 5.75
CA SER A 303 4.31 6.55 6.35
C SER A 303 3.69 7.96 6.33
N TRP A 304 2.41 8.07 6.66
CA TRP A 304 1.68 9.34 6.56
C TRP A 304 0.71 9.55 7.71
N GLY A 305 0.71 10.77 8.26
CA GLY A 305 -0.33 11.23 9.18
C GLY A 305 -1.29 12.16 8.46
N VAL A 306 -2.60 12.00 8.68
CA VAL A 306 -3.64 12.91 8.16
C VAL A 306 -4.51 13.32 9.33
N ARG A 307 -4.55 14.62 9.63
CA ARG A 307 -5.43 15.20 10.64
C ARG A 307 -6.41 16.16 10.00
N SER A 308 -7.70 15.99 10.25
CA SER A 308 -8.74 16.92 9.78
C SER A 308 -9.86 17.02 10.81
N GLY A 309 -10.15 18.24 11.25
CA GLY A 309 -10.99 18.46 12.42
C GLY A 309 -10.33 17.90 13.69
N ASP A 310 -11.11 17.16 14.48
CA ASP A 310 -10.67 16.48 15.70
C ASP A 310 -10.17 15.04 15.44
N LYS A 311 -10.29 14.54 14.20
CA LYS A 311 -9.96 13.17 13.79
C LYS A 311 -8.60 13.07 13.11
N SER A 312 -7.98 11.91 13.25
CA SER A 312 -6.64 11.63 12.73
C SER A 312 -6.45 10.18 12.29
N VAL A 313 -5.79 9.99 11.15
CA VAL A 313 -5.44 8.68 10.59
C VAL A 313 -3.94 8.59 10.36
N TRP A 314 -3.33 7.46 10.71
CA TRP A 314 -1.96 7.11 10.35
C TRP A 314 -1.97 5.98 9.31
N PHE A 315 -1.21 6.14 8.23
CA PHE A 315 -1.02 5.16 7.18
C PHE A 315 0.43 4.69 7.17
N GLY A 316 0.67 3.41 7.48
CA GLY A 316 2.02 2.87 7.63
C GLY A 316 2.79 2.70 6.33
N GLY A 317 2.10 2.63 5.19
CA GLY A 317 2.70 2.15 3.94
C GLY A 317 3.24 0.73 4.11
N ASP A 318 4.27 0.40 3.33
CA ASP A 318 5.09 -0.77 3.60
C ASP A 318 6.16 -0.45 4.62
N THR A 319 6.34 -1.35 5.57
CA THR A 319 7.40 -1.20 6.55
C THR A 319 7.77 -2.50 7.23
N GLY A 320 9.05 -2.64 7.55
CA GLY A 320 9.54 -3.56 8.56
C GLY A 320 9.50 -2.95 9.95
N TYR A 321 9.73 -3.79 10.97
CA TYR A 321 9.89 -3.36 12.36
C TYR A 321 11.25 -3.76 12.94
N ARG A 322 11.75 -4.93 12.55
CA ARG A 322 13.01 -5.51 13.00
C ARG A 322 13.55 -6.47 11.95
N ALA A 323 14.85 -6.71 11.96
CA ALA A 323 15.47 -7.70 11.10
C ALA A 323 15.65 -9.02 11.86
N VAL A 324 15.06 -10.08 11.33
CA VAL A 324 15.09 -11.43 11.88
C VAL A 324 16.15 -12.24 11.13
N PRO A 325 17.05 -12.97 11.82
CA PRO A 325 18.01 -13.86 11.15
C PRO A 325 17.32 -15.12 10.59
N GLN A 326 18.06 -15.96 9.87
CA GLN A 326 17.53 -17.27 9.49
C GLN A 326 17.32 -18.14 10.73
N LEU A 327 16.07 -18.56 10.95
CA LEU A 327 15.67 -19.44 12.04
C LEU A 327 15.26 -20.82 11.51
N PRO A 328 15.36 -21.89 12.33
CA PRO A 328 14.68 -23.16 12.05
C PRO A 328 13.16 -22.97 12.00
N ALA A 329 12.47 -23.79 11.20
CA ALA A 329 11.04 -23.61 10.88
C ALA A 329 10.08 -23.65 12.09
N ASN A 330 10.49 -24.26 13.20
CA ASN A 330 9.70 -24.44 14.42
C ASN A 330 10.06 -23.44 15.53
N ILE A 331 10.90 -22.46 15.24
CA ILE A 331 11.31 -21.44 16.20
C ILE A 331 10.50 -20.17 15.97
N ASP A 332 9.90 -19.67 17.04
CA ASP A 332 9.17 -18.42 17.07
C ASP A 332 10.16 -17.25 17.12
N ASP A 333 10.10 -16.33 16.15
CA ASP A 333 10.99 -15.16 16.13
C ASP A 333 10.65 -14.13 17.22
N TYR A 334 9.54 -14.31 17.95
CA TYR A 334 9.16 -13.58 19.17
C TYR A 334 9.48 -14.37 20.46
N GLY A 335 10.23 -15.46 20.37
CA GLY A 335 10.73 -16.18 21.55
C GLY A 335 11.72 -15.33 22.39
N PRO A 336 11.90 -15.65 23.69
CA PRO A 336 12.78 -14.89 24.58
C PRO A 336 14.22 -14.75 24.09
N GLU A 337 14.72 -15.71 23.28
CA GLU A 337 16.07 -15.64 22.71
C GLU A 337 16.25 -14.49 21.70
N TYR A 338 15.14 -13.92 21.19
CA TYR A 338 15.13 -12.89 20.15
C TYR A 338 14.56 -11.55 20.63
N ASP A 339 14.25 -11.41 21.92
CA ASP A 339 13.73 -10.16 22.51
C ASP A 339 14.69 -8.97 22.38
N SER A 340 16.00 -9.26 22.27
CA SER A 340 17.06 -8.27 22.11
C SER A 340 17.27 -7.82 20.66
N LEU A 341 16.52 -8.36 19.69
CA LEU A 341 16.62 -7.89 18.31
C LEU A 341 16.24 -6.39 18.25
N PRO A 342 17.03 -5.54 17.57
CA PRO A 342 16.72 -4.12 17.46
C PRO A 342 15.36 -3.89 16.79
N ARG A 343 14.52 -3.09 17.45
CA ARG A 343 13.23 -2.61 16.95
C ARG A 343 13.39 -1.21 16.36
N CYS A 344 12.63 -0.90 15.31
CA CYS A 344 12.68 0.40 14.66
C CYS A 344 12.06 1.45 15.59
N PRO A 345 12.84 2.45 16.06
CA PRO A 345 12.35 3.42 17.05
C PRO A 345 11.38 4.43 16.44
N GLN A 346 11.32 4.52 15.10
CA GLN A 346 10.53 5.51 14.38
C GLN A 346 9.04 5.47 14.75
N PHE A 347 8.47 4.29 15.00
CA PHE A 347 7.04 4.16 15.34
C PHE A 347 6.72 4.74 16.72
N LYS A 348 7.59 4.49 17.69
CA LYS A 348 7.47 5.05 19.03
C LYS A 348 7.60 6.57 18.98
N HIS A 349 8.57 7.07 18.22
CA HIS A 349 8.72 8.50 17.93
C HIS A 349 7.45 9.08 17.30
N ILE A 350 6.84 8.40 16.32
CA ILE A 350 5.58 8.85 15.71
C ILE A 350 4.47 8.93 16.78
N GLY A 351 4.31 7.92 17.64
CA GLY A 351 3.31 7.96 18.71
C GLY A 351 3.60 9.01 19.80
N GLU A 352 4.85 9.39 20.03
CA GLU A 352 5.23 10.44 20.98
C GLU A 352 5.03 11.85 20.42
N HIS A 353 5.29 12.04 19.13
CA HIS A 353 5.35 13.37 18.50
C HIS A 353 4.15 13.71 17.60
N ARG A 354 3.33 12.73 17.22
CA ARG A 354 2.19 12.93 16.32
C ARG A 354 0.93 12.21 16.80
N GLY A 355 1.11 11.06 17.45
CA GLY A 355 0.01 10.32 18.08
C GLY A 355 -0.54 10.98 19.35
N PRO A 356 -1.63 10.44 19.91
CA PRO A 356 -2.36 9.27 19.43
C PRO A 356 -3.17 9.54 18.17
N PHE A 357 -3.32 8.53 17.33
CA PHE A 357 -4.17 8.56 16.12
C PHE A 357 -5.49 7.83 16.39
N ASP A 358 -6.59 8.24 15.74
CA ASP A 358 -7.88 7.56 15.90
C ASP A 358 -7.93 6.23 15.14
N LEU A 359 -7.28 6.17 13.99
CA LEU A 359 -7.18 4.97 13.15
C LEU A 359 -5.78 4.80 12.56
N GLY A 360 -5.21 3.61 12.69
CA GLY A 360 -4.01 3.17 11.97
C GLY A 360 -4.36 2.26 10.78
N LEU A 361 -3.65 2.41 9.67
CA LEU A 361 -3.71 1.52 8.51
C LEU A 361 -2.35 0.84 8.40
N ILE A 362 -2.25 -0.41 8.83
CA ILE A 362 -0.97 -1.04 9.19
C ILE A 362 -0.76 -2.33 8.38
N PRO A 363 0.37 -2.51 7.69
CA PRO A 363 0.58 -3.68 6.84
C PRO A 363 0.67 -4.95 7.69
N ILE A 364 0.11 -6.05 7.20
CA ILE A 364 0.15 -7.35 7.88
C ILE A 364 0.63 -8.49 6.97
N GLY A 365 0.89 -8.23 5.69
CA GLY A 365 1.31 -9.23 4.70
C GLY A 365 2.74 -9.02 4.19
N ALA A 366 3.12 -9.80 3.17
CA ALA A 366 4.39 -9.70 2.46
C ALA A 366 5.66 -10.08 3.27
N TYR A 367 5.52 -10.90 4.32
CA TYR A 367 6.58 -11.07 5.34
C TYR A 367 7.38 -12.38 5.26
N SER A 368 7.02 -13.34 4.41
CA SER A 368 7.61 -14.70 4.44
C SER A 368 8.53 -15.02 3.24
N PRO A 369 9.74 -15.58 3.45
CA PRO A 369 10.35 -15.94 4.73
C PRO A 369 10.90 -14.74 5.51
N ARG A 370 10.76 -14.80 6.83
CA ARG A 370 11.14 -13.72 7.77
C ARG A 370 12.58 -13.27 7.63
N ALA A 371 13.51 -14.22 7.45
CA ALA A 371 14.93 -13.93 7.27
C ALA A 371 15.26 -13.01 6.08
N THR A 372 14.36 -12.93 5.11
CA THR A 372 14.55 -12.13 3.88
C THR A 372 13.77 -10.83 3.92
N PHE A 373 12.55 -10.87 4.44
CA PHE A 373 11.60 -9.77 4.32
C PHE A 373 11.38 -8.98 5.62
N SER A 374 11.72 -9.50 6.80
CA SER A 374 11.41 -8.85 8.09
C SER A 374 11.94 -7.42 8.23
N SER A 375 13.11 -7.12 7.64
CA SER A 375 13.68 -5.77 7.68
C SER A 375 12.83 -4.74 6.92
N MET A 376 11.91 -5.16 6.05
CA MET A 376 11.13 -4.28 5.16
C MET A 376 9.61 -4.55 5.17
N HIS A 377 9.18 -5.71 5.67
CA HIS A 377 7.78 -6.09 5.83
C HIS A 377 7.54 -6.67 7.22
N ALA A 378 6.69 -5.99 7.98
CA ALA A 378 6.17 -6.41 9.26
C ALA A 378 5.31 -7.66 9.08
N ASN A 379 5.51 -8.67 9.93
CA ASN A 379 4.50 -9.70 10.11
C ASN A 379 3.42 -9.18 11.08
N PRO A 380 2.30 -9.90 11.27
CA PRO A 380 1.23 -9.43 12.14
C PRO A 380 1.65 -9.19 13.61
N PHE A 381 2.67 -9.87 14.11
CA PHE A 381 3.22 -9.60 15.44
C PHE A 381 3.99 -8.27 15.49
N ASP A 382 4.81 -7.98 14.48
CA ASP A 382 5.47 -6.69 14.30
C ASP A 382 4.40 -5.58 14.16
N SER A 383 3.33 -5.84 13.42
CA SER A 383 2.24 -4.88 13.21
C SER A 383 1.51 -4.51 14.51
N VAL A 384 1.34 -5.45 15.44
CA VAL A 384 0.74 -5.17 16.76
C VAL A 384 1.66 -4.30 17.62
N GLU A 385 2.98 -4.49 17.57
CA GLU A 385 3.94 -3.61 18.25
C GLU A 385 3.91 -2.20 17.63
N ILE A 386 3.88 -2.10 16.29
CA ILE A 386 3.73 -0.82 15.57
C ILE A 386 2.43 -0.12 15.97
N PHE A 387 1.32 -0.85 16.08
CA PHE A 387 0.04 -0.33 16.54
C PHE A 387 0.15 0.32 17.93
N GLN A 388 0.82 -0.35 18.88
CA GLN A 388 1.05 0.18 20.23
C GLN A 388 2.00 1.39 20.22
N ASP A 389 3.11 1.29 19.50
CA ASP A 389 4.15 2.32 19.43
C ASP A 389 3.64 3.62 18.80
N THR A 390 2.81 3.53 17.76
CA THR A 390 2.16 4.69 17.12
C THR A 390 0.98 5.25 17.93
N LYS A 391 0.56 4.55 18.99
CA LYS A 391 -0.58 4.90 19.85
C LYS A 391 -1.87 5.10 19.05
N CYS A 392 -2.10 4.28 18.03
CA CYS A 392 -3.38 4.24 17.35
C CYS A 392 -4.46 3.70 18.31
N LYS A 393 -5.66 4.29 18.30
CA LYS A 393 -6.79 3.81 19.11
C LYS A 393 -7.43 2.57 18.51
N ASN A 394 -7.61 2.60 17.18
CA ASN A 394 -8.05 1.46 16.37
C ASN A 394 -7.10 1.28 15.20
N ALA A 395 -7.12 0.11 14.55
CA ALA A 395 -6.37 -0.13 13.33
C ALA A 395 -7.08 -1.08 12.37
N MET A 396 -6.73 -0.96 11.09
CA MET A 396 -7.13 -1.87 10.03
C MET A 396 -5.91 -2.42 9.30
N GLY A 397 -5.90 -3.73 9.07
CA GLY A 397 -4.83 -4.42 8.35
C GLY A 397 -4.83 -4.10 6.85
N ILE A 398 -3.65 -3.83 6.30
CA ILE A 398 -3.41 -3.58 4.87
C ILE A 398 -2.36 -4.54 4.29
N HIS A 399 -2.08 -4.45 2.99
CA HIS A 399 -0.99 -5.17 2.30
C HIS A 399 -1.14 -6.71 2.24
N TRP A 400 -2.37 -7.22 2.33
CA TRP A 400 -2.65 -8.66 2.24
C TRP A 400 -3.86 -8.95 1.34
N GLY A 401 -4.11 -10.23 1.04
CA GLY A 401 -5.37 -10.68 0.46
C GLY A 401 -5.64 -10.25 -1.00
N THR A 402 -4.65 -9.71 -1.71
CA THR A 402 -4.85 -9.13 -3.05
C THR A 402 -3.85 -9.66 -4.09
N TRP A 403 -2.56 -9.57 -3.79
CA TRP A 403 -1.47 -10.16 -4.57
C TRP A 403 -0.66 -11.11 -3.70
N ALA A 404 -0.15 -12.18 -4.31
CA ALA A 404 0.85 -13.04 -3.66
C ALA A 404 2.24 -12.47 -3.99
N LEU A 405 2.75 -11.63 -3.08
CA LEU A 405 4.06 -10.98 -3.25
C LEU A 405 5.21 -11.82 -2.67
N THR A 406 4.88 -12.65 -1.69
CA THR A 406 5.79 -13.51 -0.93
C THR A 406 5.12 -14.87 -0.66
N MET A 407 5.68 -15.66 0.28
CA MET A 407 5.41 -17.09 0.38
C MET A 407 4.44 -17.50 1.51
N GLU A 408 3.91 -16.56 2.28
CA GLU A 408 2.85 -16.87 3.27
C GLU A 408 1.53 -17.23 2.59
N GLU A 409 0.76 -18.12 3.22
CA GLU A 409 -0.58 -18.45 2.73
C GLU A 409 -1.48 -17.21 2.72
N VAL A 410 -2.34 -17.08 1.70
CA VAL A 410 -3.10 -15.85 1.45
C VAL A 410 -4.06 -15.45 2.58
N LEU A 411 -4.50 -16.40 3.42
CA LEU A 411 -5.36 -16.16 4.59
C LEU A 411 -4.62 -16.32 5.93
N GLU A 412 -3.30 -16.51 5.91
CA GLU A 412 -2.50 -16.54 7.14
C GLU A 412 -2.48 -15.20 7.89
N PRO A 413 -2.35 -14.02 7.23
CA PRO A 413 -2.16 -12.76 7.94
C PRO A 413 -3.25 -12.43 8.98
N PRO A 414 -4.56 -12.54 8.69
CA PRO A 414 -5.59 -12.31 9.71
C PRO A 414 -5.54 -13.30 10.88
N ARG A 415 -5.18 -14.57 10.61
CA ARG A 415 -5.08 -15.59 11.66
C ARG A 415 -3.93 -15.27 12.61
N GLN A 416 -2.78 -14.89 12.06
CA GLN A 416 -1.61 -14.49 12.84
C GLN A 416 -1.85 -13.16 13.56
N LEU A 417 -2.63 -12.24 13.00
CA LEU A 417 -3.02 -10.99 13.68
C LEU A 417 -3.80 -11.27 14.95
N LYS A 418 -4.82 -12.15 14.91
CA LYS A 418 -5.58 -12.54 16.11
C LYS A 418 -4.69 -13.14 17.19
N GLU A 419 -3.78 -14.03 16.80
CA GLU A 419 -2.81 -14.61 17.73
C GLU A 419 -1.87 -13.54 18.33
N ALA A 420 -1.37 -12.60 17.51
CA ALA A 420 -0.53 -11.50 17.98
C ALA A 420 -1.25 -10.61 19.00
N LEU A 421 -2.51 -10.26 18.73
CA LEU A 421 -3.35 -9.46 19.64
C LEU A 421 -3.56 -10.18 20.97
N LYS A 422 -3.92 -11.47 20.90
CA LYS A 422 -4.10 -12.33 22.07
C LYS A 422 -2.85 -12.38 22.94
N ARG A 423 -1.65 -12.53 22.34
CA ARG A 423 -0.37 -12.55 23.08
C ARG A 423 -0.09 -11.23 23.82
N LYS A 424 -0.59 -10.11 23.31
CA LYS A 424 -0.44 -8.78 23.93
C LYS A 424 -1.59 -8.42 24.87
N GLY A 425 -2.56 -9.32 25.08
CA GLY A 425 -3.74 -9.06 25.90
C GLY A 425 -4.69 -8.01 25.29
N ILE A 426 -4.62 -7.81 23.97
CA ILE A 426 -5.51 -6.94 23.22
C ILE A 426 -6.68 -7.80 22.69
N PRO A 427 -7.93 -7.30 22.70
CA PRO A 427 -9.05 -8.02 22.09
C PRO A 427 -8.73 -8.47 20.66
N GLU A 428 -9.02 -9.73 20.34
CA GLU A 428 -8.76 -10.34 19.03
C GLU A 428 -9.60 -9.73 17.89
N GLU A 429 -10.64 -8.98 18.23
CA GLU A 429 -11.54 -8.27 17.31
C GLU A 429 -11.95 -6.92 17.90
N GLY A 430 -12.28 -5.96 17.03
CA GLY A 430 -12.82 -4.65 17.39
C GLY A 430 -11.79 -3.57 17.74
N VAL A 431 -10.50 -3.88 17.70
CA VAL A 431 -9.41 -2.93 18.01
C VAL A 431 -8.43 -2.81 16.83
N PHE A 432 -7.79 -3.90 16.42
CA PHE A 432 -6.98 -3.97 15.21
C PHE A 432 -7.50 -5.09 14.32
N ASP A 433 -8.32 -4.72 13.35
CA ASP A 433 -9.15 -5.65 12.59
C ASP A 433 -8.73 -5.77 11.12
N VAL A 434 -9.37 -6.72 10.44
CA VAL A 434 -9.43 -6.80 8.99
C VAL A 434 -10.89 -6.78 8.53
N CYS A 435 -11.13 -6.51 7.24
CA CYS A 435 -12.45 -6.56 6.65
C CYS A 435 -12.41 -7.18 5.25
N ASN A 436 -13.57 -7.36 4.61
CA ASN A 436 -13.64 -7.82 3.23
C ASN A 436 -13.19 -6.71 2.26
N ILE A 437 -12.70 -7.07 1.07
CA ILE A 437 -12.38 -6.07 0.05
C ILE A 437 -13.68 -5.41 -0.42
N GLY A 438 -13.70 -4.09 -0.43
CA GLY A 438 -14.85 -3.22 -0.68
C GLY A 438 -15.68 -2.90 0.56
N GLN A 439 -15.42 -3.54 1.71
CA GLN A 439 -16.19 -3.29 2.92
C GLN A 439 -15.75 -2.01 3.64
N SER A 440 -16.72 -1.31 4.21
CA SER A 440 -16.48 -0.15 5.07
C SER A 440 -16.61 -0.47 6.57
N ARG A 441 -15.83 0.24 7.39
CA ARG A 441 -15.88 0.25 8.87
C ARG A 441 -15.89 1.68 9.38
N GLU A 442 -16.52 1.92 10.53
CA GLU A 442 -16.61 3.25 11.15
C GLU A 442 -15.95 3.27 12.53
N PHE A 443 -15.30 4.40 12.87
CA PHE A 443 -14.48 4.59 14.07
C PHE A 443 -14.71 5.95 14.76
#